data_AF-A0A4S8KXX5-F1
#
_entry.id   AF-A0A4S8KXX5-F1
#
_cell.length_a   1.000
_cell.length_b   1.000
_cell.length_c   1.000
_cell.angle_alpha   90.00
_cell.angle_beta   90.00
_cell.angle_gamma   90.00
#
_symmetry.space_group_name_H-M   'P 1'
#
loop_
_entity.id
_entity.type
_entity.pdbx_description
1 polymer ?
#
loop_
_entity_poly.entity_id
_entity_poly.type
_entity_poly.pdbx_seq_one_letter_code
_entity_poly.pdbx_strand_id
1 'polypeptide(L)'
;MLLLNFIAQWFKIATARVSASSRPLLHTVIPLIDTLTDGLLQICKDWSKSSLTRAAAAKSIALLNKYYSKTDDSLMYRVAMVMHPLYRLKYFRDANWEQDWIKTAEDTTRKFFEEHYLCNVEVDLAPAPSRAMGVCLSCTICFAFD
;
A
#
# COMPACT_ATOMS: atom_id res chain seq x y z
N MET A 1 33.03 -6.19 10.34
CA MET A 1 32.06 -5.95 11.42
C MET A 1 31.17 -4.72 11.17
N LEU A 2 31.70 -3.61 10.64
CA LEU A 2 30.94 -2.37 10.40
C LEU A 2 29.74 -2.49 9.41
N LEU A 3 29.82 -3.33 8.37
CA LEU A 3 28.76 -3.46 7.36
C LEU A 3 27.51 -4.21 7.85
N LEU A 4 27.66 -5.12 8.83
CA LEU A 4 26.52 -5.84 9.39
C LEU A 4 25.66 -4.91 10.27
N ASN A 5 26.30 -3.95 10.94
CA ASN A 5 25.63 -2.94 11.75
C ASN A 5 24.73 -2.03 10.91
N PHE A 6 25.08 -1.81 9.64
CA PHE A 6 24.29 -0.96 8.75
C PHE A 6 22.93 -1.58 8.39
N ILE A 7 22.91 -2.86 8.05
CA ILE A 7 21.66 -3.60 7.79
C ILE A 7 20.78 -3.59 9.05
N ALA A 8 21.36 -3.92 10.21
CA ALA A 8 20.62 -3.91 11.48
C ALA A 8 20.05 -2.53 11.82
N GLN A 9 20.77 -1.45 11.50
CA GLN A 9 20.30 -0.08 11.72
C GLN A 9 19.08 0.27 10.86
N TRP A 10 19.02 -0.20 9.61
CA TRP A 10 17.84 -0.02 8.76
C TRP A 10 16.61 -0.67 9.37
N PHE A 11 16.73 -1.92 9.84
CA PHE A 11 15.66 -2.61 10.54
C PHE A 11 15.24 -1.88 11.81
N LYS A 12 16.20 -1.38 12.60
CA LYS A 12 15.89 -0.60 13.81
C LYS A 12 15.05 0.64 13.51
N ILE A 13 15.43 1.40 12.47
CA ILE A 13 14.69 2.59 12.05
C ILE A 13 13.29 2.22 11.55
N ALA A 14 13.19 1.18 10.72
CA ALA A 14 11.92 0.70 10.19
C ALA A 14 10.97 0.24 11.30
N THR A 15 11.45 -0.60 12.21
CA THR A 15 10.68 -1.07 13.37
C THR A 15 10.24 0.10 14.24
N ALA A 16 11.13 1.05 14.56
CA ALA A 16 10.74 2.23 15.34
C ALA A 16 9.62 3.04 14.68
N ARG A 17 9.63 3.16 13.34
CA ARG A 17 8.56 3.86 12.60
C ARG A 17 7.23 3.12 12.66
N VAL A 18 7.21 1.81 12.40
CA VAL A 18 5.95 1.04 12.38
C VAL A 18 5.41 0.71 13.77
N SER A 19 6.27 0.66 14.77
CA SER A 19 5.90 0.41 16.17
C SER A 19 5.56 1.69 16.95
N ALA A 20 5.65 2.87 16.33
CA ALA A 20 5.27 4.13 16.97
C ALA A 20 3.75 4.17 17.20
N SER A 21 3.34 4.13 18.47
CA SER A 21 1.94 4.06 18.89
C SER A 21 1.10 5.27 18.49
N SER A 22 1.72 6.42 18.24
CA SER A 22 1.01 7.66 17.94
C SER A 22 0.48 7.75 16.50
N ARG A 23 1.05 7.00 15.54
CA ARG A 23 0.73 7.14 14.09
C ARG A 23 0.96 5.84 13.28
N PRO A 24 0.23 4.74 13.53
CA PRO A 24 0.30 3.58 12.64
C PRO A 24 -0.44 3.89 11.32
N LEU A 25 0.26 4.48 10.36
CA LEU A 25 -0.29 4.78 9.04
C LEU A 25 -0.11 3.55 8.14
N LEU A 26 -1.18 2.78 7.93
CA LEU A 26 -1.17 1.54 7.13
C LEU A 26 -0.54 1.72 5.75
N HIS A 27 -0.79 2.86 5.10
CA HIS A 27 -0.23 3.20 3.79
C HIS A 27 1.31 3.34 3.79
N THR A 28 1.98 3.41 4.95
CA THR A 28 3.44 3.53 4.99
C THR A 28 4.15 2.19 5.00
N VAL A 29 3.44 1.11 5.32
CA VAL A 29 4.06 -0.21 5.57
C VAL A 29 4.59 -0.83 4.27
N ILE A 30 3.77 -0.88 3.22
CA ILE A 30 4.19 -1.43 1.91
C ILE A 30 5.40 -0.64 1.35
N PRO A 31 5.35 0.71 1.24
CA PRO A 31 6.50 1.49 0.76
C PRO A 31 7.76 1.33 1.61
N LEU A 32 7.61 1.17 2.93
CA LEU A 32 8.75 0.94 3.82
C LEU A 32 9.42 -0.41 3.53
N ILE A 33 8.63 -1.47 3.35
CA ILE A 33 9.16 -2.81 3.04
C ILE A 33 9.81 -2.81 1.64
N ASP A 34 9.19 -2.17 0.65
CA ASP A 34 9.74 -2.06 -0.71
C ASP A 34 11.09 -1.33 -0.68
N THR A 35 11.17 -0.18 -0.01
CA THR A 35 12.42 0.60 0.13
C THR A 35 13.54 -0.20 0.78
N LEU A 36 13.22 -0.97 1.84
CA LEU A 36 14.20 -1.83 2.51
C LEU A 36 14.67 -2.95 1.57
N THR A 37 13.74 -3.58 0.86
CA THR A 37 14.01 -4.70 -0.04
C THR A 37 14.90 -4.26 -1.19
N ASP A 38 14.61 -3.12 -1.80
CA ASP A 38 15.44 -2.52 -2.85
C ASP A 38 16.87 -2.26 -2.36
N GLY A 39 17.01 -1.63 -1.19
CA GLY A 39 18.33 -1.37 -0.60
C GLY A 39 19.12 -2.66 -0.35
N LEU A 40 18.47 -3.71 0.14
CA LEU A 40 19.11 -5.01 0.37
C LEU A 40 19.45 -5.72 -0.93
N LEU A 41 18.62 -5.62 -1.96
CA LEU A 41 18.89 -6.16 -3.30
C LEU A 41 20.13 -5.51 -3.92
N GLN A 42 20.31 -4.20 -3.74
CA GLN A 42 21.53 -3.50 -4.17
C GLN A 42 22.77 -4.06 -3.46
N ILE A 43 22.69 -4.31 -2.14
CA ILE A 43 23.79 -4.93 -1.39
C ILE A 43 24.10 -6.33 -1.92
N CYS A 44 23.08 -7.14 -2.21
CA CYS A 44 23.27 -8.49 -2.77
C CYS A 44 23.98 -8.46 -4.14
N LYS A 45 23.66 -7.48 -4.99
CA LYS A 45 24.23 -7.32 -6.33
C LYS A 45 25.64 -6.69 -6.31
N ASP A 46 26.03 -6.05 -5.22
CA ASP A 46 27.33 -5.39 -5.08
C ASP A 46 28.45 -6.37 -4.68
N TRP A 47 29.22 -6.79 -5.69
CA TRP A 47 30.36 -7.71 -5.51
C TRP A 47 31.55 -7.11 -4.75
N SER A 48 31.57 -5.78 -4.53
CA SER A 48 32.56 -5.16 -3.64
C SER A 48 32.32 -5.47 -2.16
N LYS A 49 31.09 -5.90 -1.79
CA LYS A 49 30.72 -6.26 -0.42
C LYS A 49 31.14 -7.68 -0.08
N SER A 50 31.51 -7.89 1.18
CA SER A 50 31.90 -9.22 1.66
C SER A 50 30.77 -10.24 1.48
N SER A 51 31.15 -11.50 1.25
CA SER A 51 30.21 -12.63 1.12
C SER A 51 29.25 -12.70 2.32
N LEU A 52 29.76 -12.47 3.53
CA LEU A 52 28.95 -12.43 4.75
C LEU A 52 27.88 -11.33 4.72
N THR A 53 28.21 -10.13 4.23
CA THR A 53 27.26 -9.02 4.14
C THR A 53 26.16 -9.32 3.13
N ARG A 54 26.54 -9.88 1.97
CA ARG A 54 25.57 -10.29 0.93
C ARG A 54 24.67 -11.42 1.42
N ALA A 55 25.22 -12.41 2.11
CA ALA A 55 24.45 -13.48 2.72
C ALA A 55 23.47 -12.95 3.78
N ALA A 56 23.90 -12.00 4.62
CA ALA A 56 23.03 -11.34 5.58
C ALA A 56 21.90 -10.56 4.90
N ALA A 57 22.18 -9.84 3.81
CA ALA A 57 21.17 -9.13 3.02
C ALA A 57 20.17 -10.11 2.39
N ALA A 58 20.63 -11.20 1.79
CA ALA A 58 19.76 -12.24 1.23
C ALA A 58 18.82 -12.86 2.29
N LYS A 59 19.34 -13.17 3.48
CA LYS A 59 18.51 -13.64 4.61
C LYS A 59 17.50 -12.57 5.06
N SER A 60 17.91 -11.31 5.06
CA SER A 60 17.05 -10.18 5.43
C SER A 60 15.90 -9.99 4.44
N ILE A 61 16.14 -10.16 3.14
CA ILE A 61 15.09 -10.16 2.10
C ILE A 61 14.10 -11.30 2.34
N ALA A 62 14.59 -12.51 2.60
CA ALA A 62 13.69 -13.64 2.90
C ALA A 62 12.81 -13.38 4.13
N LEU A 63 13.34 -12.69 5.15
CA LEU A 63 12.57 -12.25 6.31
C LEU A 63 11.52 -11.20 5.94
N LEU A 64 11.87 -10.20 5.13
CA LEU A 64 10.94 -9.18 4.66
C LEU A 64 9.80 -9.80 3.84
N ASN A 65 10.09 -10.73 2.93
CA ASN A 65 9.08 -11.44 2.15
C ASN A 65 8.07 -12.18 3.04
N LYS A 66 8.53 -12.78 4.16
CA LYS A 66 7.65 -13.40 5.16
C LYS A 66 6.70 -12.40 5.83
N TYR A 67 7.13 -11.16 6.05
CA TYR A 67 6.26 -10.13 6.61
C TYR A 67 5.37 -9.51 5.54
N TYR A 68 5.87 -9.36 4.33
CA TYR A 68 5.12 -8.89 3.18
C TYR A 68 3.91 -9.80 2.90
N SER A 69 4.10 -11.13 2.95
CA SER A 69 2.98 -12.07 2.80
C SER A 69 1.88 -11.87 3.85
N LYS A 70 2.23 -11.40 5.06
CA LYS A 70 1.22 -11.06 6.08
C LYS A 70 0.45 -9.78 5.80
N THR A 71 1.02 -8.86 5.01
CA THR A 71 0.28 -7.67 4.57
C THR A 71 -0.76 -8.03 3.50
N ASP A 72 -0.51 -9.10 2.73
CA ASP A 72 -1.47 -9.62 1.76
C ASP A 72 -2.68 -10.33 2.40
N ASP A 73 -2.54 -10.81 3.65
CA ASP A 73 -3.65 -11.40 4.42
C ASP A 73 -4.76 -10.38 4.74
N SER A 74 -4.47 -9.08 4.67
CA SER A 74 -5.44 -8.02 4.96
C SER A 74 -5.54 -7.01 3.82
N LEU A 75 -6.72 -6.93 3.21
CA LEU A 75 -7.02 -5.96 2.16
C LEU A 75 -6.83 -4.50 2.61
N MET A 76 -6.82 -4.23 3.91
CA MET A 76 -6.64 -2.89 4.48
C MET A 76 -5.34 -2.21 4.01
N TYR A 77 -4.24 -2.95 3.85
CA TYR A 77 -2.99 -2.35 3.38
C TYR A 77 -3.10 -1.85 1.95
N ARG A 78 -3.72 -2.64 1.06
CA ARG A 78 -3.92 -2.29 -0.35
C ARG A 78 -4.95 -1.16 -0.48
N VAL A 79 -6.09 -1.27 0.19
CA VAL A 79 -7.13 -0.23 0.22
C VAL A 79 -6.59 1.09 0.73
N ALA A 80 -5.82 1.09 1.83
CA ALA A 80 -5.22 2.30 2.36
C ALA A 80 -4.25 2.97 1.38
N MET A 81 -3.49 2.19 0.62
CA MET A 81 -2.61 2.70 -0.43
C MET A 81 -3.39 3.31 -1.59
N VAL A 82 -4.41 2.61 -2.08
CA VAL A 82 -5.18 3.09 -3.25
C VAL A 82 -6.01 4.33 -2.90
N MET A 83 -6.57 4.40 -1.68
CA MET A 83 -7.29 5.60 -1.21
C MET A 83 -6.36 6.78 -0.87
N HIS A 84 -5.05 6.55 -0.74
CA HIS A 84 -4.11 7.61 -0.38
C HIS A 84 -3.85 8.55 -1.58
N PRO A 85 -4.05 9.88 -1.43
CA PRO A 85 -4.05 10.82 -2.56
C PRO A 85 -2.71 10.90 -3.29
N LEU A 86 -1.59 10.63 -2.61
CA LEU A 86 -0.24 10.64 -3.21
C LEU A 86 0.13 9.32 -3.89
N TYR A 87 -0.48 8.20 -3.51
CA TYR A 87 -0.10 6.88 -4.03
C TYR A 87 -1.05 6.43 -5.13
N ARG A 88 -2.32 6.20 -4.79
CA ARG A 88 -3.34 5.67 -5.69
C ARG A 88 -2.82 4.43 -6.43
N LEU A 89 -3.35 4.15 -7.62
CA LEU A 89 -2.82 3.11 -8.49
C LEU A 89 -1.43 3.45 -9.06
N LYS A 90 -1.08 4.75 -9.11
CA LYS A 90 0.20 5.23 -9.61
C LYS A 90 1.38 4.60 -8.88
N TYR A 91 1.31 4.48 -7.55
CA TYR A 91 2.38 3.87 -6.76
C TYR A 91 2.71 2.45 -7.25
N PHE A 92 1.70 1.60 -7.44
CA PHE A 92 1.93 0.21 -7.84
C PHE A 92 2.49 0.09 -9.26
N ARG A 93 2.08 1.00 -10.16
CA ARG A 93 2.66 1.10 -11.51
C ARG A 93 4.14 1.50 -11.45
N ASP A 94 4.46 2.53 -10.65
CA ASP A 94 5.83 3.04 -10.49
C ASP A 94 6.74 2.00 -9.79
N ALA A 95 6.19 1.22 -8.86
CA ALA A 95 6.85 0.09 -8.20
C ALA A 95 6.93 -1.18 -9.08
N ASN A 96 6.46 -1.10 -10.33
CA ASN A 96 6.50 -2.18 -11.32
C ASN A 96 5.86 -3.49 -10.84
N TRP A 97 4.73 -3.38 -10.12
CA TRP A 97 3.93 -4.54 -9.73
C TRP A 97 3.29 -5.20 -10.95
N GLU A 98 3.01 -6.49 -10.83
CA GLU A 98 2.28 -7.24 -11.85
C GLU A 98 0.89 -6.66 -12.08
N GLN A 99 0.45 -6.57 -13.34
CA GLN A 99 -0.83 -5.94 -13.69
C GLN A 99 -2.02 -6.61 -13.00
N ASP A 100 -1.99 -7.93 -12.85
CA ASP A 100 -3.04 -8.68 -12.15
C ASP A 100 -3.15 -8.29 -10.67
N TRP A 101 -2.03 -7.93 -10.03
CA TRP A 101 -2.00 -7.49 -8.65
C TRP A 101 -2.53 -6.07 -8.50
N ILE A 102 -2.19 -5.18 -9.44
CA ILE A 102 -2.73 -3.81 -9.50
C ILE A 102 -4.24 -3.86 -9.66
N LYS A 103 -4.72 -4.67 -10.61
CA LYS A 103 -6.15 -4.85 -10.87
C LYS A 103 -6.87 -5.41 -9.63
N THR A 104 -6.30 -6.44 -8.99
CA THR A 104 -6.85 -7.01 -7.76
C THR A 104 -6.97 -5.97 -6.65
N ALA A 105 -5.96 -5.10 -6.48
CA ALA A 105 -5.99 -4.04 -5.49
C ALA A 105 -7.08 -3.00 -5.81
N GLU A 106 -7.25 -2.62 -7.08
CA GLU A 106 -8.33 -1.72 -7.52
C GLU A 106 -9.71 -2.34 -7.26
N ASP A 107 -9.95 -3.55 -7.77
CA ASP A 107 -11.24 -4.25 -7.65
C ASP A 107 -11.63 -4.45 -6.18
N THR A 108 -10.67 -4.86 -5.34
CA THR A 108 -10.89 -5.03 -3.90
C THR A 108 -11.25 -3.71 -3.23
N THR A 109 -10.58 -2.62 -3.62
CA THR A 109 -10.86 -1.28 -3.07
C THR A 109 -12.23 -0.78 -3.49
N ARG A 110 -12.59 -0.96 -4.76
CA ARG A 110 -13.90 -0.59 -5.30
C ARG A 110 -15.02 -1.34 -4.58
N LYS A 111 -14.89 -2.66 -4.46
CA LYS A 111 -15.84 -3.50 -3.72
C LYS A 111 -15.97 -3.06 -2.26
N PHE A 112 -14.86 -2.83 -1.57
CA PHE A 112 -14.87 -2.35 -0.18
C PHE A 112 -15.55 -0.98 -0.05
N PHE A 113 -15.36 -0.08 -1.02
CA PHE A 113 -16.03 1.21 -1.05
C PHE A 113 -17.54 1.05 -1.26
N GLU A 114 -17.94 0.21 -2.21
CA GLU A 114 -19.35 -0.08 -2.52
C GLU A 114 -20.08 -0.70 -1.32
N GLU A 115 -19.45 -1.64 -0.61
CA GLU A 115 -20.06 -2.34 0.53
C GLU A 115 -20.20 -1.46 1.79
N HIS A 116 -19.28 -0.51 2.01
CA HIS A 116 -19.18 0.20 3.29
C HIS A 116 -19.47 1.70 3.23
N TYR A 117 -19.33 2.34 2.07
CA TYR A 117 -19.40 3.80 1.94
C TYR A 117 -20.48 4.29 0.99
N LEU A 118 -21.00 3.44 0.10
CA LEU A 118 -22.26 3.75 -0.56
C LEU A 118 -23.38 3.62 0.47
N CYS A 119 -23.99 4.73 0.88
CA CYS A 119 -25.25 4.67 1.60
C CYS A 119 -26.25 3.88 0.74
N ASN A 120 -26.88 2.85 1.32
CA ASN A 120 -28.21 2.46 0.89
C ASN A 120 -29.09 3.67 1.15
N VAL A 121 -29.19 4.56 0.15
CA VAL A 121 -30.22 5.59 0.14
C VAL A 121 -31.51 4.79 0.01
N GLU A 122 -32.15 4.48 1.14
CA GLU A 122 -33.58 4.20 1.13
C GLU A 122 -34.20 5.48 0.59
N VAL A 123 -34.49 5.46 -0.71
CA VAL A 123 -35.24 6.51 -1.36
C VAL A 123 -36.61 6.43 -0.72
N ASP A 124 -36.84 7.28 0.29
CA ASP A 124 -38.17 7.56 0.77
C ASP A 124 -38.89 8.17 -0.45
N LEU A 125 -39.63 7.31 -1.17
CA LEU A 125 -40.40 7.70 -2.34
C LEU A 125 -41.55 8.58 -1.86
N ALA A 126 -41.26 9.86 -1.64
CA ALA A 126 -42.29 10.87 -1.66
C ALA A 126 -42.99 10.80 -3.03
N PRO A 127 -44.35 10.80 -3.07
CA PRO A 127 -45.07 10.64 -4.32
C PRO A 127 -44.65 11.71 -5.34
N ALA A 128 -44.37 11.23 -6.56
CA ALA A 128 -43.68 11.96 -7.61
C ALA A 128 -44.26 13.35 -7.92
N PRO A 129 -43.45 14.43 -7.92
CA PRO A 129 -43.84 15.68 -8.52
C PRO A 129 -43.47 15.69 -10.02
N SER A 130 -44.39 16.20 -10.83
CA SER A 130 -44.31 16.25 -12.29
C SER A 130 -43.15 17.13 -12.79
N ARG A 131 -42.19 16.49 -13.46
CA ARG A 131 -41.34 16.95 -14.59
C ARG A 131 -40.90 18.44 -14.59
N ALA A 132 -39.65 18.67 -14.21
CA ALA A 132 -38.72 19.53 -14.97
C ALA A 132 -37.25 19.26 -14.57
N MET A 133 -36.39 19.30 -15.59
CA MET A 133 -34.93 19.15 -15.59
C MET A 133 -34.22 19.92 -14.46
N GLY A 134 -33.27 19.26 -13.80
CA GLY A 134 -32.31 19.89 -12.89
C GLY A 134 -31.25 18.89 -12.45
N VAL A 135 -30.18 18.76 -13.23
CA VAL A 135 -29.02 17.93 -12.91
C VAL A 135 -28.36 18.49 -11.65
N CYS A 136 -28.42 17.75 -10.54
CA CYS A 136 -27.71 18.14 -9.31
C CYS A 136 -26.26 17.64 -9.38
N LEU A 137 -25.39 18.47 -9.96
CA LEU A 137 -23.93 18.33 -10.04
C LEU A 137 -23.24 18.66 -8.71
N SER A 138 -23.59 17.98 -7.61
CA SER A 138 -22.96 18.25 -6.31
C SER A 138 -22.68 16.97 -5.53
N CYS A 139 -21.78 16.13 -6.07
CA CYS A 139 -20.95 15.27 -5.25
C CYS A 139 -19.57 15.15 -5.90
N THR A 140 -18.76 16.21 -5.81
CA THR A 140 -17.38 16.24 -6.30
C THR A 140 -16.44 15.52 -5.32
N ILE A 141 -16.75 14.25 -5.03
CA ILE A 141 -15.77 13.30 -4.49
C ILE A 141 -15.90 12.01 -5.30
N CYS A 142 -15.83 12.12 -6.63
CA CYS A 142 -15.33 11.02 -7.42
C CYS A 142 -13.81 10.98 -7.18
N PHE A 143 -13.36 10.15 -6.25
CA PHE A 143 -12.00 9.61 -6.34
C PHE A 143 -11.98 8.78 -7.62
N ALA A 144 -11.64 9.43 -8.74
CA ALA A 144 -11.33 8.75 -9.97
C ALA A 144 -10.05 7.93 -9.72
N PHE A 145 -10.17 6.61 -9.85
CA PHE A 145 -9.07 5.65 -9.78
C PHE A 145 -8.22 5.68 -11.07
N ASP A 146 -8.17 6.82 -11.76
CA ASP A 146 -7.45 6.97 -13.03
C ASP A 146 -5.95 7.21 -12.80
#